data_AF-A0A841KU67-F1
#
_entry.id   AF-A0A841KU67-F1
#
_cell.length_a   1.000
_cell.length_b   1.000
_cell.length_c   1.000
_cell.angle_alpha   90.00
_cell.angle_beta   90.00
_cell.angle_gamma   90.00
#
_symmetry.space_group_name_H-M   'P 1'
#
loop_
_entity.id
_entity.type
_entity.pdbx_description
1 polymer ?
#
loop_
_entity_poly.entity_id
_entity_poly.type
_entity_poly.pdbx_seq_one_letter_code
_entity_poly.pdbx_strand_id
1 'polypeptide(L)' 'MNRLEIIRIFIESRKKDLDKLIMAEDNLLSSEVLNLSQEVDLLISEYYRCMKKAASDETP' A
#
# COMPACT_ATOMS: atom_id res chain seq x y z
N MET A 1 8.17 3.57 -16.47
CA MET A 1 7.32 3.46 -15.27
C MET A 1 8.24 3.33 -14.07
N ASN A 2 8.25 4.32 -13.16
CA ASN A 2 9.15 4.33 -12.00
C ASN A 2 8.65 3.33 -10.93
N ARG A 3 9.55 2.66 -10.20
CA ARG A 3 9.20 1.78 -9.07
C ARG A 3 8.23 2.44 -8.08
N LEU A 4 8.41 3.74 -7.81
CA LEU A 4 7.51 4.53 -6.97
C LEU A 4 6.09 4.66 -7.56
N GLU A 5 5.95 4.84 -8.87
CA GLU A 5 4.63 4.87 -9.53
C GLU A 5 3.93 3.53 -9.44
N ILE A 6 4.67 2.44 -9.65
CA ILE A 6 4.14 1.07 -9.57
C ILE A 6 3.60 0.81 -8.16
N ILE A 7 4.39 1.09 -7.12
CA ILE A 7 3.98 0.88 -5.72
C ILE A 7 2.77 1.76 -5.37
N ARG A 8 2.75 3.03 -5.81
CA ARG A 8 1.61 3.93 -5.59
C ARG A 8 0.31 3.38 -6.20
N ILE A 9 0.37 2.85 -7.42
CA ILE A 9 -0.80 2.24 -8.08
C ILE A 9 -1.32 1.06 -7.26
N PHE A 10 -0.43 0.20 -6.74
CA PHE A 10 -0.84 -0.93 -5.91
C PHE A 10 -1.46 -0.48 -4.58
N ILE A 11 -0.88 0.52 -3.89
CA ILE A 11 -1.46 1.09 -2.66
C ILE A 11 -2.89 1.57 -2.92
N GLU A 12 -3.10 2.34 -3.97
CA GLU A 12 -4.42 2.88 -4.31
C GLU A 12 -5.41 1.79 -4.73
N SER A 13 -4.96 0.73 -5.40
CA SER A 13 -5.80 -0.44 -5.70
C SER A 13 -6.25 -1.14 -4.41
N ARG A 14 -5.32 -1.41 -3.49
CA ARG A 14 -5.62 -2.15 -2.25
C ARG A 14 -6.48 -1.34 -1.28
N LYS A 15 -6.29 -0.03 -1.22
CA LYS A 15 -7.19 0.87 -0.47
C LYS A 15 -8.63 0.80 -1.00
N LYS A 16 -8.82 0.82 -2.32
CA LYS A 16 -10.17 0.69 -2.91
C LYS A 16 -10.83 -0.65 -2.58
N ASP A 17 -10.06 -1.72 -2.53
CA ASP A 17 -10.60 -3.04 -2.17
C ASP A 17 -10.93 -3.11 -0.67
N LEU A 18 -10.10 -2.49 0.18
CA LEU A 18 -10.39 -2.34 1.61
C LEU A 18 -11.67 -1.52 1.86
N ASP A 19 -11.85 -0.41 1.15
CA ASP A 19 -13.05 0.43 1.24
C ASP A 19 -14.32 -0.37 0.91
N LYS A 20 -14.29 -1.18 -0.16
CA LYS A 20 -15.43 -2.04 -0.53
C LYS A 20 -15.76 -3.06 0.57
N LEU A 21 -14.73 -3.65 1.18
CA LEU A 21 -14.92 -4.66 2.23
C LEU A 21 -15.44 -4.06 3.53
N ILE A 22 -15.02 -2.84 3.88
CA ILE A 22 -15.53 -2.13 5.07
C ILE A 22 -16.98 -1.68 4.85
N MET A 23 -17.34 -1.25 3.64
CA MET A 23 -18.70 -0.85 3.30
C MET A 23 -19.69 -2.02 3.24
N ALA A 24 -19.22 -3.25 3.07
CA ALA A 24 -20.02 -4.44 3.28
C ALA A 24 -20.15 -4.70 4.79
N GLU A 25 -21.24 -4.21 5.40
CA GLU A 25 -21.52 -3.99 6.84
C GLU A 25 -21.21 -5.12 7.87
N ASP A 26 -20.60 -6.26 7.50
CA ASP A 26 -20.29 -7.39 8.41
C ASP A 26 -18.80 -7.76 8.52
N ASN A 27 -17.87 -7.03 7.86
CA ASN A 27 -16.51 -7.54 7.62
C ASN A 27 -15.34 -6.74 8.22
N LEU A 28 -15.57 -5.73 9.07
CA LEU A 28 -14.50 -4.90 9.65
C LEU A 28 -13.41 -5.69 10.40
N LEU A 29 -13.73 -6.87 10.93
CA LEU A 29 -12.78 -7.77 11.60
C LEU A 29 -12.53 -9.07 10.82
N SER A 30 -12.89 -9.10 9.54
CA SER A 30 -12.66 -10.28 8.73
C SER A 30 -11.16 -10.49 8.50
N SER A 31 -10.77 -11.76 8.34
CA SER A 31 -9.40 -12.12 7.95
C SER A 31 -9.00 -11.42 6.65
N GLU A 32 -9.95 -11.19 5.74
CA GLU A 32 -9.71 -10.50 4.47
C GLU A 32 -9.35 -9.01 4.66
N VAL A 33 -10.08 -8.29 5.51
CA VAL A 33 -9.77 -6.89 5.86
C VAL A 33 -8.43 -6.79 6.56
N LEU A 34 -8.13 -7.72 7.48
CA LEU A 34 -6.83 -7.77 8.16
C LEU A 34 -5.67 -8.00 7.18
N ASN A 35 -5.82 -8.99 6.28
CA ASN A 35 -4.80 -9.32 5.30
C ASN A 35 -4.56 -8.16 4.32
N LEU A 36 -5.63 -7.54 3.81
CA LEU A 36 -5.51 -6.38 2.92
C LEU A 36 -4.87 -5.18 3.62
N SER A 37 -5.18 -4.96 4.91
CA SER A 37 -4.55 -3.90 5.69
C SER A 37 -3.05 -4.14 5.84
N GLN A 38 -2.63 -5.37 6.13
CA GLN A 38 -1.21 -5.74 6.20
C GLN A 38 -0.50 -5.58 4.85
N GLU A 39 -1.15 -5.96 3.74
CA GLU A 39 -0.59 -5.75 2.40
C GLU A 39 -0.38 -4.26 2.09
N VAL A 40 -1.35 -3.40 2.45
CA VAL A 40 -1.22 -1.94 2.31
C VAL A 40 -0.04 -1.41 3.13
N ASP A 41 0.12 -1.83 4.37
CA ASP A 41 1.23 -1.42 5.24
C ASP A 41 2.60 -1.82 4.69
N LEU A 42 2.71 -3.03 4.12
CA LEU A 42 3.94 -3.49 3.46
C LEU A 42 4.26 -2.64 2.22
N LEU A 43 3.26 -2.32 1.40
CA LEU A 43 3.43 -1.47 0.23
C LEU A 43 3.84 -0.04 0.61
N ILE A 44 3.25 0.54 1.66
CA ILE A 44 3.63 1.85 2.20
C ILE A 44 5.08 1.83 2.69
N SER A 45 5.47 0.79 3.42
CA SER A 45 6.84 0.62 3.91
C SER A 45 7.85 0.54 2.75
N GLU A 46 7.52 -0.18 1.69
CA GLU A 46 8.35 -0.28 0.49
C GLU A 46 8.39 1.05 -0.29
N TYR A 47 7.28 1.79 -0.34
CA TYR A 47 7.24 3.13 -0.93
C TYR A 47 8.22 4.07 -0.22
N TYR A 48 8.19 4.13 1.11
CA TYR A 48 9.13 4.94 1.88
C TYR A 48 10.58 4.49 1.73
N ARG A 49 10.83 3.17 1.62
CA ARG A 49 12.17 2.65 1.33
C ARG A 49 12.67 3.14 -0.03
N CYS A 50 11.82 3.09 -1.06
CA CYS A 50 12.15 3.60 -2.39
C CYS A 50 12.40 5.12 -2.38
N MET A 51 11.61 5.88 -1.63
CA MET A 51 11.81 7.33 -1.46
C MET A 51 13.16 7.63 -0.78
N LYS A 52 13.50 6.93 0.30
CA LYS A 52 14.80 7.09 0.98
C LYS A 52 15.97 6.76 0.08
N LYS A 53 15.85 5.68 -0.71
CA LYS A 53 16.90 5.28 -1.65
C LYS A 53 17.08 6.30 -2.78
N ALA A 54 15.98 6.79 -3.36
CA ALA A 54 16.04 7.83 -4.38
C ALA A 54 16.73 9.11 -3.85
N ALA A 55 16.44 9.50 -2.60
CA ALA A 55 17.08 10.63 -1.95
C ALA A 55 18.58 10.39 -1.63
N SER A 56 18.98 9.15 -1.32
CA SER A 56 20.40 8.82 -1.08
C SER A 56 21.23 8.68 -2.35
N ASP A 57 20.61 8.28 -3.46
CA ASP A 57 21.26 8.17 -4.77
C ASP A 57 21.50 9.57 -5.40
N GLU A 58 20.93 10.64 -4.83
CA GLU A 58 21.14 12.04 -5.22
C GLU A 58 22.28 12.75 -4.45
N THR A 59 22.98 12.05 -3.55
CA THR A 59 24.24 12.54 -2.95
C THR A 59 25.46 11.94 -3.68
N PRO A 60 26.31 12.77 -4.33
CA PRO A 60 27.51 12.29 -5.04
C PRO A 60 28.57 11.68 -4.13
#